data_AF-A0AA97FTK3-F1
#
_entry.id   AF-A0AA97FTK3-F1
#
_cell.length_a   1.000
_cell.length_b   1.000
_cell.length_c   1.000
_cell.angle_alpha   90.00
_cell.angle_beta   90.00
_cell.angle_gamma   90.00
#
_symmetry.space_group_name_H-M   'P 1'
#
loop_
_entity.id
_entity.type
_entity.pdbx_description
1 polymer ?
#
loop_
_entity_poly.entity_id
_entity_poly.type
_entity_poly.pdbx_seq_one_letter_code
_entity_poly.pdbx_strand_id
1 'polypeptide(L)'
;MKRIGGVVAGVVASGVLALSFLSGSADAALSSEPVAPTHLVIGLDLSKSNPLVTSDVFARQVADRLAEEIRDLPVRSKVTVRSFGVYDTGSNPLRIDQVISARARPGDVADGIQALVSNLPRLVSEGRLEAQMKTNIVPFLETMAGGLDCSKPTRIVLLTDGAEDSELGRLTRSGGKLPPAQADAFAGCGELLMLGLGRGFDSPSTTARFRTAWSEWSDEAGFERFVGLYDW
;
A
#
# COMPACT_ATOMS: atom_id res chain seq x y z
N MET A 1 21.85 83.03 50.25
CA MET A 1 21.04 82.77 51.46
C MET A 1 19.76 82.04 51.06
N LYS A 2 19.42 80.95 51.77
CA LYS A 2 18.06 80.37 52.02
C LYS A 2 17.19 79.96 50.81
N ARG A 3 16.96 78.65 50.61
CA ARG A 3 15.84 77.78 51.10
C ARG A 3 14.74 77.63 50.03
N ILE A 4 14.57 76.44 49.45
CA ILE A 4 13.57 75.38 49.79
C ILE A 4 12.12 75.83 49.61
N GLY A 5 11.38 75.09 48.76
CA GLY A 5 10.01 74.65 49.05
C GLY A 5 8.98 74.89 47.94
N GLY A 6 8.33 73.82 47.48
CA GLY A 6 7.04 73.92 46.78
C GLY A 6 6.77 72.81 45.76
N VAL A 7 6.26 71.67 46.22
CA VAL A 7 5.65 70.61 45.39
C VAL A 7 4.21 70.99 45.06
N VAL A 8 3.80 70.85 43.79
CA VAL A 8 2.38 70.61 43.43
C VAL A 8 2.33 69.55 42.33
N ALA A 9 1.60 68.48 42.63
CA ALA A 9 1.32 67.37 41.73
C ALA A 9 0.28 67.76 40.66
N GLY A 10 0.44 67.23 39.45
CA GLY A 10 -0.57 67.33 38.39
C GLY A 10 -0.29 66.30 37.29
N VAL A 11 -1.11 65.26 37.26
CA VAL A 11 -1.10 64.13 36.31
C VAL A 11 -1.76 64.55 35.00
N VAL A 12 -1.10 64.35 33.84
CA VAL A 12 -1.71 64.09 32.51
C VAL A 12 -0.63 63.37 31.66
N ALA A 13 -0.65 62.05 31.56
CA ALA A 13 -1.30 61.23 30.52
C ALA A 13 -0.64 61.29 29.11
N SER A 14 0.00 60.15 28.79
CA SER A 14 -0.06 59.40 27.52
C SER A 14 0.50 60.01 26.24
N GLY A 15 1.52 59.34 25.68
CA GLY A 15 1.94 59.49 24.30
C GLY A 15 3.29 58.86 23.96
N VAL A 16 3.51 57.58 24.26
CA VAL A 16 4.67 56.84 23.71
C VAL A 16 4.20 56.06 22.48
N LEU A 17 4.62 56.52 21.30
CA LEU A 17 4.58 55.72 20.07
C LEU A 17 5.48 54.51 20.25
N ALA A 18 4.88 53.31 20.29
CA ALA A 18 5.61 52.06 20.16
C ALA A 18 6.00 51.86 18.69
N LEU A 19 7.30 51.88 18.39
CA LEU A 19 7.82 51.33 17.15
C LEU A 19 7.67 49.82 17.19
N SER A 20 6.73 49.29 16.41
CA SER A 20 6.59 47.86 16.16
C SER A 20 7.75 47.39 15.29
N PHE A 21 8.64 46.61 15.89
CA PHE A 21 9.67 45.87 15.17
C PHE A 21 9.01 44.88 14.21
N LEU A 22 9.33 44.99 12.92
CA LEU A 22 9.06 43.98 11.91
C LEU A 22 9.96 42.77 12.15
N SER A 23 9.55 41.90 13.07
CA SER A 23 10.06 40.54 13.19
C SER A 23 9.42 39.70 12.08
N GLY A 24 9.94 39.82 10.86
CA GLY A 24 9.59 38.91 9.77
C GLY A 24 10.13 37.52 10.10
N SER A 25 9.31 36.68 10.71
CA SER A 25 9.61 35.27 10.96
C SER A 25 9.88 34.58 9.62
N ALA A 26 11.14 34.24 9.37
CA ALA A 26 11.56 33.34 8.30
C ALA A 26 11.18 31.89 8.64
N ASP A 27 9.90 31.67 8.94
CA ASP A 27 9.36 30.44 9.53
C ASP A 27 8.31 29.86 8.57
N ALA A 28 8.77 29.40 7.40
CA ALA A 28 7.97 28.60 6.47
C ALA A 28 8.82 27.91 5.37
N ALA A 29 10.12 27.69 5.59
CA ALA A 29 10.87 26.76 4.77
C ALA A 29 10.60 25.33 5.29
N LEU A 30 9.43 24.81 4.89
CA LEU A 30 9.05 23.40 4.81
C LEU A 30 10.07 22.41 5.43
N SER A 31 9.97 22.19 6.74
CA SER A 31 10.50 20.97 7.35
C SER A 31 9.54 19.83 7.03
N SER A 32 9.45 19.43 5.76
CA SER A 32 8.93 18.09 5.47
C SER A 32 9.97 17.13 6.01
N GLU A 33 9.67 16.43 7.10
CA GLU A 33 10.51 15.32 7.52
C GLU A 33 10.73 14.40 6.32
N PRO A 34 11.96 13.91 6.09
CA PRO A 34 12.22 13.02 4.96
C PRO A 34 11.28 11.83 5.07
N VAL A 35 10.39 11.66 4.07
CA VAL A 35 9.49 10.50 4.02
C VAL A 35 10.35 9.26 3.99
N ALA A 36 10.19 8.41 5.01
CA ALA A 36 11.02 7.23 5.18
C ALA A 36 10.88 6.28 3.96
N PRO A 37 11.98 5.68 3.46
CA PRO A 37 11.90 4.67 2.41
C PRO A 37 10.96 3.53 2.77
N THR A 38 10.08 3.18 1.82
CA THR A 38 9.08 2.13 2.00
C THR A 38 9.44 0.89 1.20
N HIS A 39 9.22 -0.30 1.75
CA HIS A 39 9.20 -1.53 0.96
C HIS A 39 7.77 -1.83 0.52
N LEU A 40 7.49 -1.67 -0.77
CA LEU A 40 6.24 -2.06 -1.39
C LEU A 40 6.37 -3.46 -2.02
N VAL A 41 5.62 -4.42 -1.50
CA VAL A 41 5.50 -5.77 -2.06
C VAL A 41 4.23 -5.84 -2.88
N ILE A 42 4.32 -6.37 -4.10
CA ILE A 42 3.22 -6.48 -5.03
C ILE A 42 3.07 -7.95 -5.42
N GLY A 43 1.94 -8.56 -5.06
CA GLY A 43 1.57 -9.92 -5.44
C GLY A 43 0.58 -9.92 -6.59
N LEU A 44 0.92 -10.61 -7.69
CA LEU A 44 0.04 -10.76 -8.86
C LEU A 44 -0.57 -12.16 -8.85
N ASP A 45 -1.88 -12.23 -8.64
CA ASP A 45 -2.62 -13.48 -8.70
C ASP A 45 -2.90 -13.86 -10.16
N LEU A 46 -2.27 -14.94 -10.62
CA LEU A 46 -2.44 -15.50 -11.96
C LEU A 46 -3.51 -16.58 -12.02
N SER A 47 -4.31 -16.78 -10.96
CA SER A 47 -5.39 -17.75 -10.97
C SER A 47 -6.48 -17.41 -11.99
N LYS A 48 -7.12 -18.44 -12.55
CA LYS A 48 -8.20 -18.28 -13.53
C LYS A 48 -9.46 -17.64 -12.96
N SER A 49 -9.67 -17.67 -11.64
CA SER A 49 -10.82 -17.01 -11.02
C SER A 49 -10.67 -15.50 -11.00
N ASN A 50 -9.43 -15.00 -10.94
CA ASN A 50 -9.14 -13.59 -10.89
C ASN A 50 -9.39 -12.91 -12.25
N PRO A 51 -10.31 -11.93 -12.36
CA PRO A 51 -10.55 -11.22 -13.61
C PRO A 51 -9.32 -10.48 -14.16
N LEU A 52 -8.26 -10.28 -13.35
CA LEU A 52 -7.00 -9.65 -13.77
C LEU A 52 -6.34 -10.33 -14.98
N VAL A 53 -6.52 -11.65 -15.13
CA VAL A 53 -5.90 -12.42 -16.24
C VAL A 53 -6.78 -12.57 -17.46
N THR A 54 -8.02 -12.06 -17.43
CA THR A 54 -8.99 -12.22 -18.54
C THR A 54 -9.62 -10.91 -19.02
N SER A 55 -9.71 -9.88 -18.17
CA SER A 55 -10.39 -8.62 -18.47
C SER A 55 -9.39 -7.49 -18.63
N ASP A 56 -9.23 -7.00 -19.87
CA ASP A 56 -8.36 -5.84 -20.16
C ASP A 56 -8.79 -4.57 -19.44
N VAL A 57 -10.10 -4.39 -19.23
CA VAL A 57 -10.65 -3.22 -18.54
C VAL A 57 -10.27 -3.26 -17.07
N PHE A 58 -10.47 -4.41 -16.42
CA PHE A 58 -10.15 -4.56 -15.01
C PHE A 58 -8.64 -4.50 -14.78
N ALA A 59 -7.84 -5.16 -15.62
CA ALA A 59 -6.38 -5.11 -15.54
C ALA A 59 -5.85 -3.67 -15.68
N ARG A 60 -6.43 -2.86 -16.57
CA ARG A 60 -6.09 -1.43 -16.70
C ARG A 60 -6.44 -0.64 -15.45
N GLN A 61 -7.65 -0.80 -14.90
CA GLN A 61 -8.05 -0.12 -13.66
C GLN A 61 -7.07 -0.44 -12.53
N VAL A 62 -6.78 -1.73 -12.31
CA VAL A 62 -5.84 -2.22 -11.28
C VAL A 62 -4.45 -1.62 -11.50
N ALA A 63 -3.98 -1.60 -12.75
CA ALA A 63 -2.70 -1.03 -13.11
C ALA A 63 -2.63 0.48 -12.80
N ASP A 64 -3.66 1.24 -13.13
CA ASP A 64 -3.72 2.68 -12.91
C ASP A 64 -3.63 3.01 -11.40
N ARG A 65 -4.41 2.31 -10.58
CA ARG A 65 -4.40 2.47 -9.11
C ARG A 65 -3.08 2.07 -8.49
N LEU A 66 -2.50 0.95 -8.93
CA LEU A 66 -1.20 0.49 -8.46
C LEU A 66 -0.09 1.49 -8.83
N ALA A 67 -0.18 2.11 -10.00
CA ALA A 67 0.81 3.09 -10.45
C ALA A 67 0.85 4.32 -9.53
N GLU A 68 -0.30 4.76 -8.99
CA GLU A 68 -0.36 5.82 -7.98
C GLU A 68 0.42 5.44 -6.71
N GLU A 69 0.23 4.22 -6.21
CA GLU A 69 0.98 3.72 -5.03
C GLU A 69 2.49 3.73 -5.23
N ILE A 70 2.96 3.53 -6.47
CA ILE A 70 4.40 3.52 -6.80
C ILE A 70 4.93 4.95 -7.01
N ARG A 71 4.15 5.84 -7.64
CA ARG A 71 4.57 7.23 -7.94
C ARG A 71 4.87 8.03 -6.68
N ASP A 72 4.19 7.72 -5.58
CA ASP A 72 4.36 8.40 -4.29
C ASP A 72 5.53 7.84 -3.47
N LEU A 73 6.26 6.83 -3.97
CA LEU A 73 7.36 6.22 -3.22
C LEU A 73 8.58 7.16 -3.13
N PRO A 74 9.14 7.38 -1.92
CA PRO A 74 10.35 8.15 -1.76
C PRO A 74 11.57 7.40 -2.33
N VAL A 75 12.65 8.15 -2.57
CA VAL A 75 13.94 7.59 -3.01
C VAL A 75 14.47 6.58 -2.00
N ARG A 76 15.11 5.51 -2.48
CA ARG A 76 15.55 4.31 -1.74
C ARG A 76 14.44 3.35 -1.32
N SER A 77 13.17 3.64 -1.63
CA SER A 77 12.10 2.65 -1.50
C SER A 77 12.38 1.42 -2.36
N LYS A 78 11.91 0.26 -1.92
CA LYS A 78 12.04 -1.00 -2.63
C LYS A 78 10.67 -1.41 -3.17
N VAL A 79 10.61 -1.81 -4.43
CA VAL A 79 9.43 -2.42 -5.04
C VAL A 79 9.78 -3.86 -5.38
N THR A 80 9.05 -4.80 -4.79
CA THR A 80 9.18 -6.24 -5.06
C THR A 80 7.90 -6.73 -5.72
N VAL A 81 8.00 -7.24 -6.94
CA VAL A 81 6.85 -7.79 -7.67
C VAL A 81 7.03 -9.30 -7.80
N ARG A 82 6.00 -10.06 -7.44
CA ARG A 82 5.95 -11.52 -7.54
C ARG A 82 4.60 -11.96 -8.07
N SER A 83 4.58 -12.97 -8.95
CA SER A 83 3.33 -13.69 -9.27
C SER A 83 3.07 -14.83 -8.30
N PHE A 84 1.81 -15.17 -8.10
CA PHE A 84 1.37 -16.36 -7.37
C PHE A 84 0.11 -16.97 -7.99
N GLY A 85 -0.25 -18.16 -7.51
CA GLY A 85 -1.46 -18.89 -7.85
C GLY A 85 -1.27 -20.37 -7.47
N VAL A 86 -0.83 -21.27 -8.36
CA VAL A 86 -0.34 -22.62 -8.01
C VAL A 86 0.98 -22.51 -7.23
N TYR A 87 1.10 -23.34 -6.19
CA TYR A 87 2.30 -23.43 -5.35
C TYR A 87 3.41 -24.25 -6.03
N ASP A 88 4.00 -23.69 -7.09
CA ASP A 88 5.17 -24.23 -7.79
C ASP A 88 6.09 -23.09 -8.23
N THR A 89 7.40 -23.30 -8.10
CA THR A 89 8.43 -22.30 -8.43
C THR A 89 8.60 -22.08 -9.94
N GLY A 90 8.30 -23.09 -10.76
CA GLY A 90 8.34 -22.97 -12.23
C GLY A 90 7.13 -22.22 -12.79
N SER A 91 5.98 -22.32 -12.12
CA SER A 91 4.71 -21.75 -12.55
C SER A 91 4.61 -20.22 -12.31
N ASN A 92 5.49 -19.65 -11.48
CA ASN A 92 5.45 -18.24 -11.05
C ASN A 92 6.71 -17.46 -11.50
N PRO A 93 6.90 -17.24 -12.81
CA PRO A 93 8.16 -16.73 -13.36
C PRO A 93 8.39 -15.24 -13.10
N LEU A 94 7.34 -14.47 -12.77
CA LEU A 94 7.47 -13.03 -12.65
C LEU A 94 8.14 -12.65 -11.32
N ARG A 95 9.38 -12.17 -11.41
CA ARG A 95 10.17 -11.69 -10.26
C ARG A 95 10.87 -10.40 -10.63
N ILE A 96 10.42 -9.29 -10.05
CA ILE A 96 11.05 -7.97 -10.22
C ILE A 96 11.43 -7.45 -8.85
N ASP A 97 12.65 -6.95 -8.72
CA ASP A 97 13.09 -6.18 -7.55
C ASP A 97 13.71 -4.89 -8.05
N GLN A 98 13.10 -3.76 -7.67
CA GLN A 98 13.54 -2.44 -8.09
C GLN A 98 13.73 -1.56 -6.86
N VAL A 99 14.84 -0.82 -6.84
CA VAL A 99 15.06 0.24 -5.84
C VAL A 99 14.83 1.59 -6.50
N ILE A 100 13.98 2.41 -5.91
CA ILE A 100 13.71 3.77 -6.36
C ILE A 100 14.98 4.60 -6.20
N SER A 101 15.41 5.25 -7.27
CA SER A 101 16.64 6.03 -7.32
C SER A 101 16.54 7.17 -8.34
N ALA A 102 17.58 8.00 -8.44
CA ALA A 102 17.64 9.02 -9.48
C ALA A 102 17.59 8.43 -10.92
N ARG A 103 18.03 7.18 -11.10
CA ARG A 103 18.01 6.49 -12.40
C ARG A 103 16.74 5.70 -12.65
N ALA A 104 16.15 5.14 -11.59
CA ALA A 104 14.87 4.44 -11.60
C ALA A 104 13.88 5.26 -10.79
N ARG A 105 13.37 6.33 -11.40
CA ARG A 105 12.48 7.28 -10.73
C ARG A 105 11.13 6.61 -10.45
N PRO A 106 10.38 7.04 -9.42
CA PRO A 106 9.07 6.49 -9.10
C PRO A 106 8.13 6.40 -10.31
N GLY A 107 8.06 7.48 -11.11
CA GLY A 107 7.25 7.51 -12.33
C GLY A 107 7.65 6.46 -13.36
N ASP A 108 8.94 6.34 -13.68
CA ASP A 108 9.41 5.38 -14.68
C ASP A 108 9.15 3.92 -14.23
N VAL A 109 9.31 3.64 -12.93
CA VAL A 109 9.02 2.32 -12.34
C VAL A 109 7.52 2.05 -12.33
N ALA A 110 6.71 3.05 -11.99
CA ALA A 110 5.25 2.97 -12.00
C ALA A 110 4.73 2.67 -13.42
N ASP A 111 5.21 3.40 -14.43
CA ASP A 111 4.78 3.21 -15.83
C ASP A 111 5.16 1.81 -16.35
N GLY A 112 6.34 1.30 -15.98
CA GLY A 112 6.76 -0.06 -16.31
C GLY A 112 5.88 -1.15 -15.68
N ILE A 113 5.56 -1.01 -14.39
CA ILE A 113 4.69 -1.95 -13.68
C ILE A 113 3.23 -1.82 -14.15
N GLN A 114 2.76 -0.61 -14.42
CA GLN A 114 1.44 -0.33 -15.00
C GLN A 114 1.30 -1.01 -16.36
N ALA A 115 2.30 -0.85 -17.23
CA ALA A 115 2.32 -1.51 -18.54
C ALA A 115 2.32 -3.03 -18.40
N LEU A 116 3.07 -3.60 -17.45
CA LEU A 116 3.04 -5.03 -17.17
C LEU A 116 1.65 -5.50 -16.74
N VAL A 117 1.06 -4.87 -15.72
CA VAL A 117 -0.23 -5.28 -15.14
C VAL A 117 -1.38 -5.13 -16.13
N SER A 118 -1.45 -4.00 -16.84
CA SER A 118 -2.49 -3.75 -17.85
C SER A 118 -2.42 -4.70 -19.05
N ASN A 119 -1.25 -5.28 -19.33
CA ASN A 119 -1.06 -6.27 -20.40
C ASN A 119 -1.18 -7.72 -19.93
N LEU A 120 -1.45 -7.99 -18.65
CA LEU A 120 -1.53 -9.37 -18.14
C LEU A 120 -2.50 -10.26 -18.93
N PRO A 121 -3.75 -9.84 -19.24
CA PRO A 121 -4.66 -10.69 -20.01
C PRO A 121 -4.08 -11.08 -21.37
N ARG A 122 -3.44 -10.11 -22.05
CA ARG A 122 -2.78 -10.35 -23.32
C ARG A 122 -1.60 -11.32 -23.17
N LEU A 123 -0.73 -11.13 -22.19
CA LEU A 123 0.40 -12.04 -21.90
C LEU A 123 -0.08 -13.47 -21.63
N VAL A 124 -1.21 -13.62 -20.96
CA VAL A 124 -1.84 -14.93 -20.72
C VAL A 124 -2.42 -15.53 -22.00
N SER A 125 -3.17 -14.74 -22.78
CA SER A 125 -3.75 -15.19 -24.05
C SER A 125 -2.71 -15.59 -25.11
N GLU A 126 -1.55 -14.93 -25.09
CA GLU A 126 -0.39 -15.22 -25.96
C GLU A 126 0.44 -16.42 -25.45
N GLY A 127 0.07 -17.02 -24.30
CA GLY A 127 0.81 -18.14 -23.68
C GLY A 127 2.17 -17.76 -23.10
N ARG A 128 2.42 -16.45 -22.89
CA ARG A 128 3.66 -15.94 -22.29
C ARG A 128 3.63 -15.98 -20.76
N LEU A 129 2.43 -15.98 -20.19
CA LEU A 129 2.15 -16.31 -18.80
C LEU A 129 1.06 -17.37 -18.78
N GLU A 130 1.08 -18.26 -17.79
CA GLU A 130 0.07 -19.31 -17.65
C GLU A 130 -0.96 -18.90 -16.60
N ALA A 131 -2.25 -18.95 -16.95
CA ALA A 131 -3.32 -18.80 -15.97
C ALA A 131 -3.54 -20.11 -15.19
N GLN A 132 -3.62 -19.99 -13.87
CA GLN A 132 -3.41 -21.11 -12.97
C GLN A 132 -4.73 -21.61 -12.35
N MET A 133 -4.80 -22.90 -12.02
CA MET A 133 -6.02 -23.56 -11.53
C MET A 133 -6.25 -23.45 -10.02
N LYS A 134 -5.27 -22.94 -9.27
CA LYS A 134 -5.32 -22.76 -7.82
C LYS A 134 -4.93 -21.33 -7.46
N THR A 135 -5.33 -20.91 -6.27
CA THR A 135 -5.01 -19.59 -5.71
C THR A 135 -4.45 -19.77 -4.31
N ASN A 136 -3.12 -19.66 -4.17
CA ASN A 136 -2.40 -19.83 -2.90
C ASN A 136 -1.97 -18.46 -2.36
N ILE A 137 -2.90 -17.63 -1.88
CA ILE A 137 -2.60 -16.31 -1.29
C ILE A 137 -1.90 -16.49 0.05
N VAL A 138 -2.44 -17.33 0.94
CA VAL A 138 -1.84 -17.52 2.28
C VAL A 138 -0.43 -18.11 2.19
N PRO A 139 -0.18 -19.21 1.45
CA PRO A 139 1.19 -19.72 1.29
C PRO A 139 2.15 -18.70 0.64
N PHE A 140 1.65 -17.87 -0.28
CA PHE A 140 2.44 -16.78 -0.87
C PHE A 140 2.84 -15.76 0.21
N LEU A 141 1.89 -15.29 1.01
CA LEU A 141 2.13 -14.36 2.10
C LEU A 141 3.13 -14.93 3.12
N GLU A 142 2.93 -16.16 3.59
CA GLU A 142 3.85 -16.82 4.54
C GLU A 142 5.27 -16.95 3.98
N THR A 143 5.41 -17.28 2.69
CA THR A 143 6.72 -17.31 2.02
C THR A 143 7.37 -15.92 1.99
N MET A 144 6.58 -14.88 1.73
CA MET A 144 7.08 -13.50 1.72
C MET A 144 7.49 -13.05 3.12
N ALA A 145 6.73 -13.39 4.16
CA ALA A 145 7.01 -13.00 5.55
C ALA A 145 8.45 -13.30 5.99
N GLY A 146 8.99 -14.47 5.58
CA GLY A 146 10.37 -14.87 5.90
C GLY A 146 11.47 -13.97 5.33
N GLY A 147 11.15 -13.06 4.39
CA GLY A 147 12.09 -12.12 3.78
C GLY A 147 11.77 -10.64 3.98
N LEU A 148 10.74 -10.32 4.77
CA LEU A 148 10.35 -8.92 5.04
C LEU A 148 10.99 -8.39 6.32
N ASP A 149 11.34 -7.11 6.29
CA ASP A 149 11.84 -6.35 7.44
C ASP A 149 10.78 -5.31 7.83
N CYS A 150 9.79 -5.76 8.62
CA CYS A 150 8.71 -4.92 9.12
C CYS A 150 9.18 -3.89 10.18
N SER A 151 10.48 -3.85 10.55
CA SER A 151 11.02 -2.73 11.35
C SER A 151 11.10 -1.42 10.57
N LYS A 152 10.92 -1.49 9.26
CA LYS A 152 10.84 -0.35 8.33
C LYS A 152 9.46 -0.30 7.69
N PRO A 153 9.00 0.88 7.24
CA PRO A 153 7.73 1.01 6.54
C PRO A 153 7.60 -0.01 5.41
N THR A 154 6.67 -0.95 5.55
CA THR A 154 6.47 -2.05 4.61
C THR A 154 4.98 -2.19 4.34
N ARG A 155 4.60 -2.30 3.07
CA ARG A 155 3.22 -2.46 2.61
C ARG A 155 3.16 -3.58 1.59
N ILE A 156 2.06 -4.33 1.61
CA ILE A 156 1.80 -5.42 0.68
C ILE A 156 0.53 -5.10 -0.10
N VAL A 157 0.61 -5.14 -1.42
CA VAL A 157 -0.51 -4.96 -2.34
C VAL A 157 -0.71 -6.24 -3.13
N LEU A 158 -1.87 -6.86 -3.01
CA LEU A 158 -2.25 -8.05 -3.76
C LEU A 158 -3.28 -7.67 -4.81
N LEU A 159 -3.03 -8.10 -6.04
CA LEU A 159 -3.93 -7.92 -7.17
C LEU A 159 -4.68 -9.24 -7.34
N THR A 160 -5.78 -9.41 -6.61
CA THR A 160 -6.48 -10.69 -6.44
C THR A 160 -7.97 -10.49 -6.20
N ASP A 161 -8.77 -11.51 -6.55
CA ASP A 161 -10.18 -11.60 -6.16
C ASP A 161 -10.38 -12.02 -4.70
N GLY A 162 -9.29 -12.45 -4.03
CA GLY A 162 -9.26 -12.88 -2.64
C GLY A 162 -9.72 -14.32 -2.41
N ALA A 163 -9.96 -15.10 -3.47
CA ALA A 163 -10.25 -16.52 -3.35
C ALA A 163 -9.00 -17.27 -2.90
N GLU A 164 -9.13 -18.06 -1.84
CA GLU A 164 -8.09 -18.97 -1.39
C GLU A 164 -8.50 -20.39 -1.78
N ASP A 165 -7.65 -21.08 -2.52
CA ASP A 165 -7.75 -22.52 -2.82
C ASP A 165 -6.36 -23.15 -2.76
N SER A 166 -5.81 -23.19 -1.55
CA SER A 166 -4.57 -23.89 -1.23
C SER A 166 -4.83 -25.20 -0.50
N GLU A 167 -3.74 -25.90 -0.19
CA GLU A 167 -3.77 -27.05 0.72
C GLU A 167 -3.96 -26.63 2.18
N LEU A 168 -3.66 -25.37 2.53
CA LEU A 168 -3.79 -24.84 3.89
C LEU A 168 -5.23 -24.45 4.22
N GLY A 169 -5.96 -23.92 3.25
CA GLY A 169 -7.37 -23.60 3.44
C GLY A 169 -8.08 -23.21 2.16
N ARG A 170 -9.38 -22.98 2.30
CA ARG A 170 -10.27 -22.70 1.16
C ARG A 170 -11.28 -21.64 1.53
N LEU A 171 -11.18 -20.47 0.90
CA LEU A 171 -12.19 -19.42 0.93
C LEU A 171 -12.71 -19.24 -0.50
N THR A 172 -13.83 -19.88 -0.80
CA THR A 172 -14.43 -19.90 -2.14
C THR A 172 -15.77 -19.18 -2.17
N ARG A 173 -16.37 -18.97 -3.35
CA ARG A 173 -17.72 -18.40 -3.47
C ARG A 173 -18.78 -19.20 -2.70
N SER A 174 -18.70 -20.52 -2.76
CA SER A 174 -19.62 -21.44 -2.08
C SER A 174 -19.46 -21.47 -0.56
N GLY A 175 -18.37 -20.91 -0.02
CA GLY A 175 -18.08 -20.90 1.42
C GLY A 175 -16.64 -21.35 1.71
N GLY A 176 -16.43 -21.78 2.95
CA GLY A 176 -15.11 -22.11 3.48
C GLY A 176 -14.52 -20.99 4.34
N LYS A 177 -13.28 -21.16 4.77
CA LYS A 177 -12.55 -20.28 5.67
C LYS A 177 -11.07 -20.25 5.29
N LEU A 178 -10.42 -19.14 5.59
CA LEU A 178 -8.97 -19.07 5.56
C LEU A 178 -8.38 -20.01 6.64
N PRO A 179 -7.17 -20.54 6.43
CA PRO A 179 -6.42 -21.12 7.54
C PRO A 179 -6.18 -20.05 8.62
N PRO A 180 -5.93 -20.44 9.88
CA PRO A 180 -5.47 -19.50 10.90
C PRO A 180 -4.22 -18.76 10.42
N ALA A 181 -4.08 -17.48 10.76
CA ALA A 181 -2.86 -16.77 10.46
C ALA A 181 -1.71 -17.28 11.36
N GLN A 182 -0.48 -17.25 10.84
CA GLN A 182 0.68 -17.35 11.70
C GLN A 182 0.78 -16.04 12.50
N ALA A 183 0.53 -16.14 13.81
CA ALA A 183 0.53 -14.99 14.70
C ALA A 183 1.82 -14.17 14.56
N ASP A 184 1.66 -12.85 14.45
CA ASP A 184 2.72 -11.85 14.37
C ASP A 184 3.70 -11.99 13.19
N ALA A 185 3.39 -12.82 12.18
CA ALA A 185 4.24 -13.00 11.00
C ALA A 185 4.50 -11.69 10.22
N PHE A 186 3.59 -10.71 10.36
CA PHE A 186 3.70 -9.39 9.76
C PHE A 186 3.69 -8.26 10.81
N ALA A 187 4.02 -8.56 12.07
CA ALA A 187 4.07 -7.54 13.11
C ALA A 187 4.98 -6.35 12.73
N GLY A 188 4.41 -5.15 12.73
CA GLY A 188 5.08 -3.90 12.32
C GLY A 188 4.97 -3.57 10.82
N CYS A 189 4.44 -4.47 10.00
CA CYS A 189 4.11 -4.15 8.62
C CYS A 189 2.82 -3.33 8.57
N GLY A 190 2.82 -2.26 7.79
CA GLY A 190 1.76 -1.25 7.84
C GLY A 190 0.44 -1.71 7.24
N GLU A 191 0.44 -2.16 5.99
CA GLU A 191 -0.82 -2.43 5.29
C GLU A 191 -0.77 -3.70 4.44
N LEU A 192 -1.86 -4.48 4.51
CA LEU A 192 -2.27 -5.40 3.46
C LEU A 192 -3.42 -4.79 2.65
N LEU A 193 -3.14 -4.44 1.40
CA LEU A 193 -4.11 -3.92 0.43
C LEU A 193 -4.44 -5.01 -0.58
N MET A 194 -5.72 -5.32 -0.75
CA MET A 194 -6.22 -6.21 -1.81
C MET A 194 -7.01 -5.40 -2.84
N LEU A 195 -6.50 -5.34 -4.06
CA LEU A 195 -7.14 -4.70 -5.21
C LEU A 195 -7.90 -5.77 -6.01
N GLY A 196 -9.23 -5.67 -5.99
CA GLY A 196 -10.12 -6.61 -6.69
C GLY A 196 -10.89 -7.56 -5.78
N LEU A 197 -10.87 -7.36 -4.46
CA LEU A 197 -11.48 -8.27 -3.51
C LEU A 197 -12.97 -8.49 -3.82
N GLY A 198 -13.34 -9.72 -4.15
CA GLY A 198 -14.69 -10.10 -4.53
C GLY A 198 -15.05 -9.93 -6.02
N ARG A 199 -14.15 -9.38 -6.84
CA ARG A 199 -14.40 -9.17 -8.27
C ARG A 199 -14.63 -10.49 -8.99
N GLY A 200 -15.60 -10.46 -9.91
CA GLY A 200 -16.09 -11.64 -10.63
C GLY A 200 -17.11 -12.47 -9.86
N PHE A 201 -17.30 -12.28 -8.55
CA PHE A 201 -18.25 -13.06 -7.75
C PHE A 201 -19.71 -12.65 -7.95
N ASP A 202 -19.93 -11.45 -8.48
CA ASP A 202 -21.24 -10.86 -8.76
C ASP A 202 -22.20 -10.91 -7.56
N SER A 203 -21.65 -10.79 -6.35
CA SER A 203 -22.38 -10.94 -5.09
C SER A 203 -21.83 -10.00 -4.00
N PRO A 204 -22.60 -8.98 -3.58
CA PRO A 204 -22.21 -8.10 -2.48
C PRO A 204 -22.04 -8.83 -1.15
N SER A 205 -22.88 -9.84 -0.86
CA SER A 205 -22.79 -10.61 0.38
C SER A 205 -21.54 -11.49 0.41
N THR A 206 -21.16 -12.08 -0.72
CA THR A 206 -19.90 -12.84 -0.85
C THR A 206 -18.71 -11.90 -0.68
N THR A 207 -18.74 -10.72 -1.31
CA THR A 207 -17.68 -9.71 -1.17
C THR A 207 -17.52 -9.27 0.29
N ALA A 208 -18.62 -9.02 0.99
CA ALA A 208 -18.61 -8.66 2.41
C ALA A 208 -17.99 -9.79 3.27
N ARG A 209 -18.37 -11.06 3.03
CA ARG A 209 -17.79 -12.20 3.73
C ARG A 209 -16.27 -12.29 3.53
N PHE A 210 -15.81 -12.08 2.30
CA PHE A 210 -14.38 -12.10 1.99
C PHE A 210 -13.65 -10.96 2.68
N ARG A 211 -14.23 -9.75 2.70
CA ARG A 211 -13.66 -8.61 3.43
C ARG A 211 -13.55 -8.91 4.92
N THR A 212 -14.57 -9.51 5.53
CA THR A 212 -14.51 -9.94 6.94
C THR A 212 -13.40 -10.96 7.16
N ALA A 213 -13.37 -12.04 6.37
CA ALA A 213 -12.39 -13.11 6.53
C ALA A 213 -10.95 -12.59 6.40
N TRP A 214 -10.67 -11.77 5.39
CA TRP A 214 -9.34 -11.20 5.20
C TRP A 214 -8.98 -10.13 6.22
N SER A 215 -9.96 -9.35 6.71
CA SER A 215 -9.72 -8.41 7.81
C SER A 215 -9.33 -9.13 9.10
N GLU A 216 -10.06 -10.20 9.46
CA GLU A 216 -9.75 -11.02 10.63
C GLU A 216 -8.39 -11.69 10.50
N TRP A 217 -8.11 -12.29 9.34
CA TRP A 217 -6.82 -12.94 9.09
C TRP A 217 -5.65 -11.94 9.14
N SER A 218 -5.81 -10.75 8.58
CA SER A 218 -4.74 -9.73 8.56
C SER A 218 -4.44 -9.18 9.95
N ASP A 219 -5.48 -9.03 10.78
CA ASP A 219 -5.35 -8.62 12.19
C ASP A 219 -4.58 -9.68 12.99
N GLU A 220 -4.97 -10.96 12.87
CA GLU A 220 -4.27 -12.07 13.53
C GLU A 220 -2.81 -12.21 13.03
N ALA A 221 -2.55 -11.93 11.75
CA ALA A 221 -1.22 -11.96 11.17
C ALA A 221 -0.31 -10.79 11.63
N GLY A 222 -0.88 -9.74 12.21
CA GLY A 222 -0.14 -8.60 12.79
C GLY A 222 0.03 -7.38 11.88
N PHE A 223 -0.72 -7.24 10.78
CA PHE A 223 -0.72 -5.99 9.99
C PHE A 223 -1.35 -4.84 10.77
N GLU A 224 -0.85 -3.61 10.63
CA GLU A 224 -1.51 -2.45 11.25
C GLU A 224 -2.87 -2.13 10.63
N ARG A 225 -3.04 -2.43 9.33
CA ARG A 225 -4.29 -2.19 8.59
C ARG A 225 -4.52 -3.20 7.47
N PHE A 226 -5.78 -3.55 7.28
CA PHE A 226 -6.26 -4.22 6.07
C PHE A 226 -7.18 -3.30 5.27
N VAL A 227 -7.01 -3.31 3.94
CA VAL A 227 -7.92 -2.63 3.00
C VAL A 227 -8.26 -3.58 1.85
N GLY A 228 -9.55 -3.92 1.71
CA GLY A 228 -10.06 -4.76 0.64
C GLY A 228 -11.01 -4.02 -0.29
N LEU A 229 -10.51 -3.63 -1.47
CA LEU A 229 -11.25 -2.85 -2.47
C LEU A 229 -11.86 -3.77 -3.53
N TYR A 230 -13.19 -3.69 -3.69
CA TYR A 230 -13.90 -4.33 -4.80
C TYR A 230 -13.70 -3.49 -6.08
N ASP A 231 -14.04 -2.21 -6.00
CA ASP A 231 -13.85 -1.15 -7.00
C ASP A 231 -13.36 0.13 -6.31
N TRP A 232 -12.82 1.10 -7.07
CA TRP A 232 -12.39 2.43 -6.61
C TRP A 232 -12.66 3.52 -7.65
#